data_AF-A0A1Y4BM17-F1
#
_entry.id   AF-A0A1Y4BM17-F1
#
_cell.length_a   1.000
_cell.length_b   1.000
_cell.length_c   1.000
_cell.angle_alpha   90.00
_cell.angle_beta   90.00
_cell.angle_gamma   90.00
#
_symmetry.space_group_name_H-M   'P 1'
#
loop_
_entity.id
_entity.type
_entity.pdbx_description
1 polymer ?
#
loop_
_entity_poly.entity_id
_entity_poly.type
_entity_poly.pdbx_seq_one_letter_code
_entity_poly.pdbx_strand_id
1 'polypeptide(L)'
;MRAGAVAAGSVAAFLGASALMNRLADKEGNWFALTAYAEGTGGEDNTHLALGRLFNGTLGWSGGPESEFIMVNTVLDLTCTGANVRTITYSLEGDNVIAEQGLRMESGLASRQGIWIHWPGGSVQSYTVPYDEQVRADTTGSDYRVYANAPLGDEMRGLLAQMQDLHDAISTGDEPSEDQLGQMAELSDRGSVCALEVLATELERATLVMTADFSDGSAQTKRYAFSTREGYAQIYASHLEEMASAEPERAEALRTNPPSLFCLTELAE
;
A
#
# COMPACT_ATOMS: atom_id res chain seq x y z
N MET A 1 -40.57 -18.77 29.87
CA MET A 1 -39.46 -19.41 29.14
C MET A 1 -38.48 -18.31 28.77
N ARG A 2 -37.38 -18.21 29.51
CA ARG A 2 -36.03 -18.73 29.18
C ARG A 2 -35.33 -17.89 28.11
N ALA A 3 -34.26 -17.26 28.57
CA ALA A 3 -33.25 -16.52 27.84
C ALA A 3 -32.53 -17.37 26.78
N GLY A 4 -31.88 -16.68 25.84
CA GLY A 4 -30.79 -17.24 25.05
C GLY A 4 -30.62 -16.59 23.69
N ALA A 5 -29.82 -15.53 23.60
CA ALA A 5 -29.10 -15.22 22.38
C ALA A 5 -27.61 -15.26 22.76
N VAL A 6 -26.98 -16.34 22.32
CA VAL A 6 -25.58 -16.70 22.52
C VAL A 6 -24.73 -15.87 21.57
N ALA A 7 -23.67 -15.27 22.10
CA ALA A 7 -22.61 -14.64 21.34
C ALA A 7 -21.93 -15.66 20.41
N ALA A 8 -21.58 -15.25 19.19
CA ALA A 8 -20.56 -15.92 18.40
C ALA A 8 -19.72 -14.84 17.71
N GLY A 9 -18.66 -14.41 18.41
CA GLY A 9 -17.58 -13.65 17.81
C GLY A 9 -16.80 -14.52 16.85
N SER A 10 -16.59 -14.03 15.64
CA SER A 10 -15.77 -14.68 14.61
C SER A 10 -14.29 -14.42 14.91
N VAL A 11 -13.70 -15.15 15.85
CA VAL A 11 -12.25 -15.31 15.93
C VAL A 11 -11.90 -16.57 15.16
N ALA A 12 -11.54 -16.43 13.89
CA ALA A 12 -11.03 -17.54 13.09
C ALA A 12 -10.08 -17.03 12.01
N ALA A 13 -8.82 -16.73 12.39
CA ALA A 13 -7.69 -16.65 11.47
C ALA A 13 -6.36 -16.66 12.27
N PHE A 14 -5.96 -17.82 12.80
CA PHE A 14 -4.65 -17.97 13.50
C PHE A 14 -3.86 -19.22 13.12
N LEU A 15 -4.33 -20.04 12.16
CA LEU A 15 -3.68 -21.33 11.86
C LEU A 15 -2.62 -21.28 10.75
N GLY A 16 -2.63 -20.24 9.88
CA GLY A 16 -1.67 -20.12 8.77
C GLY A 16 -0.27 -19.68 9.18
N ALA A 17 -0.16 -18.68 10.09
CA ALA A 17 1.13 -18.13 10.52
C ALA A 17 2.03 -19.16 11.21
N SER A 18 1.45 -20.08 11.99
CA SER A 18 2.19 -21.11 12.71
C SER A 18 2.86 -22.14 11.79
N ALA A 19 2.29 -22.43 10.61
CA ALA A 19 2.85 -23.42 9.69
C ALA A 19 4.07 -22.89 8.93
N LEU A 20 4.04 -21.63 8.50
CA LEU A 20 5.20 -20.99 7.89
C LEU A 20 6.29 -20.69 8.92
N MET A 21 5.93 -20.19 10.10
CA MET A 21 6.89 -19.96 11.18
C MET A 21 7.54 -21.27 11.65
N ASN A 22 6.81 -22.39 11.69
CA ASN A 22 7.43 -23.71 11.95
C ASN A 22 8.35 -24.15 10.79
N ARG A 23 7.97 -23.93 9.53
CA ARG A 23 8.86 -24.20 8.37
C ARG A 23 10.13 -23.33 8.36
N LEU A 24 10.06 -22.13 8.92
CA LEU A 24 11.19 -21.20 9.01
C LEU A 24 12.02 -21.43 10.27
N ALA A 25 11.41 -21.86 11.38
CA ALA A 25 12.10 -22.25 12.61
C ALA A 25 12.98 -23.49 12.43
N ASP A 26 12.63 -24.37 11.49
CA ASP A 26 13.44 -25.53 11.09
C ASP A 26 14.55 -25.21 10.07
N LYS A 27 14.66 -23.95 9.59
CA LYS A 27 15.75 -23.56 8.68
C LYS A 27 17.02 -23.26 9.47
N GLU A 28 17.88 -24.26 9.62
CA GLU A 28 19.29 -24.04 9.90
C GLU A 28 19.95 -23.33 8.69
N GLY A 29 20.66 -22.22 8.93
CA GLY A 29 21.42 -21.51 7.90
C GLY A 29 20.83 -20.17 7.45
N ASN A 30 21.28 -19.70 6.28
CA ASN A 30 20.92 -18.39 5.74
C ASN A 30 19.53 -18.43 5.09
N TRP A 31 18.66 -17.51 5.50
CA TRP A 31 17.36 -17.35 4.87
C TRP A 31 16.78 -15.97 5.17
N PHE A 32 15.88 -15.51 4.30
CA PHE A 32 15.01 -14.38 4.59
C PHE A 32 13.62 -14.60 3.98
N ALA A 33 12.64 -13.89 4.52
CA ALA A 33 11.29 -13.77 4.00
C ALA A 33 10.72 -12.40 4.37
N LEU A 34 9.83 -11.87 3.54
CA LEU A 34 9.00 -10.73 3.93
C LEU A 34 8.28 -11.02 5.26
N THR A 35 8.34 -10.08 6.20
CA THR A 35 7.69 -10.20 7.51
C THR A 35 6.20 -10.43 7.35
N ALA A 36 5.56 -9.77 6.39
CA ALA A 36 4.16 -10.02 6.06
C ALA A 36 3.91 -11.49 5.64
N TYR A 37 4.86 -12.15 4.97
CA TYR A 37 4.77 -13.58 4.67
C TYR A 37 4.85 -14.38 5.97
N ALA A 38 5.84 -14.11 6.81
CA ALA A 38 6.06 -14.81 8.07
C ALA A 38 4.93 -14.61 9.11
N GLU A 39 4.32 -13.43 9.17
CA GLU A 39 3.24 -13.08 10.10
C GLU A 39 1.84 -13.38 9.53
N GLY A 40 1.73 -13.61 8.22
CA GLY A 40 0.47 -13.74 7.50
C GLY A 40 -0.31 -15.02 7.82
N THR A 41 -1.63 -14.91 7.76
CA THR A 41 -2.52 -16.07 7.64
C THR A 41 -2.53 -16.49 6.19
N GLY A 42 -1.78 -17.54 5.84
CA GLY A 42 -1.85 -18.13 4.51
C GLY A 42 -3.31 -18.35 4.10
N GLY A 43 -3.68 -17.86 2.92
CA GLY A 43 -4.77 -18.48 2.18
C GLY A 43 -4.47 -19.96 1.96
N GLU A 44 -5.45 -20.75 1.48
CA GLU A 44 -5.34 -22.21 1.34
C GLU A 44 -4.05 -22.68 0.62
N ASP A 45 -3.40 -21.80 -0.15
CA ASP A 45 -2.18 -22.07 -0.91
C ASP A 45 -0.86 -21.45 -0.38
N ASN A 46 -0.82 -20.86 0.83
CA ASN A 46 0.40 -20.25 1.44
C ASN A 46 1.08 -19.12 0.62
N THR A 47 0.47 -18.66 -0.47
CA THR A 47 1.06 -17.71 -1.42
C THR A 47 0.49 -16.30 -1.34
N HIS A 48 -0.69 -16.13 -0.74
CA HIS A 48 -1.44 -14.87 -0.76
C HIS A 48 -1.38 -14.14 0.58
N LEU A 49 -0.88 -12.91 0.55
CA LEU A 49 -0.91 -12.01 1.70
C LEU A 49 -1.95 -10.94 1.53
N ALA A 50 -2.88 -10.90 2.48
CA ALA A 50 -3.83 -9.83 2.60
C ALA A 50 -3.07 -8.57 3.11
N LEU A 51 -2.81 -7.61 2.21
CA LEU A 51 -1.89 -6.49 2.46
C LEU A 51 -2.42 -5.37 3.37
N GLY A 52 -3.31 -5.63 4.34
CA GLY A 52 -3.84 -4.57 5.23
C GLY A 52 -2.74 -3.76 5.92
N ARG A 53 -1.67 -4.41 6.40
CA ARG A 53 -0.54 -3.67 7.02
C ARG A 53 0.42 -3.02 6.03
N LEU A 54 0.45 -3.46 4.78
CA LEU A 54 1.41 -2.96 3.81
C LEU A 54 1.04 -1.53 3.36
N PHE A 55 -0.24 -1.19 3.27
CA PHE A 55 -0.75 0.12 2.83
C PHE A 55 -0.87 1.20 3.92
N ASN A 56 -0.62 0.87 5.20
CA ASN A 56 -0.83 1.73 6.37
C ASN A 56 -2.15 2.55 6.36
N GLY A 57 -3.15 2.05 5.64
CA GLY A 57 -4.48 2.63 5.46
C GLY A 57 -4.55 3.94 4.69
N THR A 58 -3.42 4.44 4.20
CA THR A 58 -3.34 5.80 3.65
C THR A 58 -2.92 5.74 2.19
N LEU A 59 -3.89 5.98 1.32
CA LEU A 59 -3.66 6.33 -0.07
C LEU A 59 -3.53 7.85 -0.16
N GLY A 60 -2.40 8.35 -0.63
CA GLY A 60 -2.25 9.76 -0.98
C GLY A 60 -2.45 9.92 -2.47
N TRP A 61 -3.16 10.95 -2.90
CA TRP A 61 -3.21 11.31 -4.31
C TRP A 61 -3.21 12.82 -4.48
N SER A 62 -2.73 13.28 -5.63
CA SER A 62 -2.63 14.70 -5.96
C SER A 62 -2.73 14.93 -7.46
N GLY A 63 -3.46 15.97 -7.83
CA GLY A 63 -3.66 16.44 -9.20
C GLY A 63 -4.79 17.46 -9.23
N GLY A 64 -4.93 18.16 -10.34
CA GLY A 64 -6.06 19.06 -10.62
C GLY A 64 -6.80 18.64 -11.90
N PRO A 65 -7.99 19.19 -12.17
CA PRO A 65 -8.77 18.81 -13.36
C PRO A 65 -8.03 19.12 -14.69
N GLU A 66 -7.15 20.12 -14.67
CA GLU A 66 -6.29 20.50 -15.81
C GLU A 66 -4.98 19.70 -15.88
N SER A 67 -4.75 18.77 -14.94
CA SER A 67 -3.53 17.95 -14.95
C SER A 67 -3.61 16.86 -16.02
N GLU A 68 -2.48 16.61 -16.69
CA GLU A 68 -2.37 15.49 -17.62
C GLU A 68 -2.31 14.14 -16.88
N PHE A 69 -1.71 14.12 -15.68
CA PHE A 69 -1.53 12.93 -14.85
C PHE A 69 -2.13 13.13 -13.47
N ILE A 70 -2.55 12.02 -12.86
CA ILE A 70 -2.79 11.91 -11.43
C ILE A 70 -1.59 11.21 -10.79
N MET A 71 -1.10 11.76 -9.69
CA MET A 71 -0.08 11.11 -8.87
C MET A 71 -0.75 10.44 -7.68
N VAL A 72 -0.45 9.17 -7.49
CA VAL A 72 -0.96 8.34 -6.40
C VAL A 72 0.23 7.76 -5.65
N ASN A 73 0.13 7.66 -4.33
CA ASN A 73 1.14 7.04 -3.51
C ASN A 73 0.54 6.28 -2.34
N THR A 74 1.30 5.30 -1.88
CA THR A 74 1.02 4.60 -0.65
C THR A 74 2.33 4.20 0.02
N VAL A 75 2.26 3.86 1.29
CA VAL A 75 3.37 3.22 2.00
C VAL A 75 3.36 1.74 1.63
N LEU A 76 4.54 1.11 1.52
CA LEU A 76 4.66 -0.34 1.46
C LEU A 76 5.59 -0.82 2.58
N ASP A 77 5.08 -1.61 3.53
CA ASP A 77 5.92 -2.29 4.52
C ASP A 77 6.66 -3.48 3.88
N LEU A 78 7.93 -3.29 3.56
CA LEU A 78 8.78 -4.32 2.96
C LEU A 78 9.72 -4.98 3.97
N THR A 79 9.48 -4.84 5.27
CA THR A 79 10.37 -5.43 6.27
C THR A 79 10.47 -6.94 6.13
N CYS A 80 11.62 -7.48 6.46
CA CYS A 80 11.97 -8.89 6.36
C CYS A 80 12.33 -9.49 7.70
N THR A 81 11.93 -10.74 7.88
CA THR A 81 12.48 -11.63 8.90
C THR A 81 13.47 -12.60 8.27
N GLY A 82 14.52 -12.97 8.97
CA GLY A 82 15.59 -13.81 8.43
C GLY A 82 16.68 -14.12 9.44
N ALA A 83 17.62 -14.97 9.04
CA ALA A 83 18.80 -15.33 9.82
C ALA A 83 20.07 -15.04 9.01
N ASN A 84 21.10 -14.53 9.70
CA ASN A 84 22.40 -14.17 9.14
C ASN A 84 22.36 -13.14 8.01
N VAL A 85 21.29 -12.36 7.88
CA VAL A 85 21.16 -11.32 6.86
C VAL A 85 21.97 -10.10 7.27
N ARG A 86 22.81 -9.59 6.36
CA ARG A 86 23.58 -8.36 6.55
C ARG A 86 22.85 -7.16 5.95
N THR A 87 22.41 -7.28 4.70
CA THR A 87 21.70 -6.22 3.97
C THR A 87 20.54 -6.78 3.17
N ILE A 88 19.49 -5.98 2.99
CA ILE A 88 18.42 -6.23 2.02
C ILE A 88 18.46 -5.13 0.97
N THR A 89 18.42 -5.53 -0.30
CA THR A 89 18.20 -4.64 -1.44
C THR A 89 16.78 -4.83 -1.95
N TYR A 90 16.07 -3.73 -2.17
CA TYR A 90 14.71 -3.69 -2.71
C TYR A 90 14.73 -3.01 -4.06
N SER A 91 13.96 -3.53 -5.02
CA SER A 91 13.76 -2.89 -6.33
C SER A 91 12.41 -3.23 -6.93
N LEU A 92 11.94 -2.36 -7.84
CA LEU A 92 10.86 -2.69 -8.76
C LEU A 92 11.43 -3.02 -10.14
N GLU A 93 10.89 -4.07 -10.76
CA GLU A 93 11.14 -4.46 -12.15
C GLU A 93 9.82 -4.42 -12.93
N GLY A 94 9.86 -4.01 -14.21
CA GLY A 94 8.66 -3.88 -15.04
C GLY A 94 8.88 -2.89 -16.16
N ASP A 95 8.08 -2.97 -17.22
CA ASP A 95 8.15 -2.02 -18.34
C ASP A 95 7.64 -0.61 -17.97
N ASN A 96 6.86 -0.54 -16.89
CA ASN A 96 6.29 0.68 -16.31
C ASN A 96 7.12 1.26 -15.16
N VAL A 97 8.23 0.63 -14.78
CA VAL A 97 9.08 1.13 -13.69
C VAL A 97 9.97 2.26 -14.20
N ILE A 98 9.91 3.40 -13.52
CA ILE A 98 10.72 4.57 -13.85
C ILE A 98 12.06 4.49 -13.12
N ALA A 99 13.15 4.37 -13.87
CA ALA A 99 14.48 4.02 -13.35
C ALA A 99 15.46 5.19 -13.09
N GLU A 100 15.04 6.45 -13.23
CA GLU A 100 15.98 7.59 -13.19
C GLU A 100 16.39 7.96 -11.74
N GLN A 101 17.58 7.51 -11.34
CA GLN A 101 18.24 7.95 -10.10
C GLN A 101 18.52 9.45 -10.11
N GLY A 102 18.28 10.12 -8.98
CA GLY A 102 18.75 11.49 -8.75
C GLY A 102 17.86 12.59 -9.35
N LEU A 103 16.70 12.26 -9.90
CA LEU A 103 15.66 13.26 -10.12
C LEU A 103 15.11 13.68 -8.76
N ARG A 104 15.40 14.92 -8.36
CA ARG A 104 14.49 15.65 -7.48
C ARG A 104 13.08 15.57 -8.10
N MET A 105 12.05 15.63 -7.27
CA MET A 105 10.64 15.87 -7.66
C MET A 105 10.43 17.13 -8.55
N GLU A 106 11.48 17.75 -9.06
CA GLU A 106 11.45 18.87 -9.99
C GLU A 106 11.06 18.34 -11.38
N SER A 107 9.76 18.41 -11.66
CA SER A 107 9.08 18.45 -12.97
C SER A 107 9.04 17.20 -13.86
N GLY A 108 10.01 16.28 -13.80
CA GLY A 108 10.07 15.17 -14.76
C GLY A 108 9.27 13.90 -14.40
N LEU A 109 9.19 13.56 -13.12
CA LEU A 109 8.51 12.34 -12.66
C LEU A 109 6.98 12.50 -12.70
N ALA A 110 6.48 13.65 -12.22
CA ALA A 110 5.04 13.99 -12.19
C ALA A 110 4.36 14.03 -13.58
N SER A 111 5.15 14.08 -14.66
CA SER A 111 4.66 14.19 -16.04
C SER A 111 4.88 12.92 -16.87
N ARG A 112 5.18 11.78 -16.23
CA ARG A 112 5.38 10.50 -16.90
C ARG A 112 4.53 9.43 -16.25
N GLN A 113 3.91 8.59 -17.06
CA GLN A 113 3.23 7.39 -16.57
C GLN A 113 4.26 6.37 -16.07
N GLY A 114 3.97 5.74 -14.94
CA GLY A 114 4.74 4.63 -14.41
C GLY A 114 4.79 4.61 -12.89
N ILE A 115 5.60 3.70 -12.36
CA ILE A 115 5.72 3.42 -10.93
C ILE A 115 7.18 3.51 -10.46
N TRP A 116 7.40 4.00 -9.24
CA TRP A 116 8.72 4.09 -8.64
C TRP A 116 8.69 4.01 -7.12
N ILE A 117 9.85 3.71 -6.52
CA ILE A 117 10.02 3.75 -5.08
C ILE A 117 10.59 5.10 -4.68
N HIS A 118 10.04 5.68 -3.62
CA HIS A 118 10.62 6.79 -2.90
C HIS A 118 11.29 6.27 -1.63
N TRP A 119 12.51 6.75 -1.40
CA TRP A 119 13.39 6.41 -0.28
C TRP A 119 13.88 7.71 0.38
N PRO A 120 14.30 7.71 1.67
CA PRO A 120 14.98 8.87 2.27
C PRO A 120 16.23 9.31 1.47
N GLY A 121 16.04 10.28 0.58
CA GLY A 121 17.06 10.74 -0.38
C GLY A 121 16.55 10.96 -1.81
N GLY A 122 15.35 10.46 -2.15
CA GLY A 122 14.67 10.71 -3.41
C GLY A 122 14.06 9.46 -4.05
N SER A 123 13.65 9.60 -5.30
CA SER A 123 13.11 8.50 -6.09
C SER A 123 14.24 7.64 -6.65
N VAL A 124 14.12 6.32 -6.48
CA VAL A 124 15.13 5.34 -6.86
C VAL A 124 14.48 4.09 -7.44
N GLN A 125 15.17 3.42 -8.37
CA GLN A 125 14.76 2.11 -8.85
C GLN A 125 15.04 1.01 -7.81
N SER A 126 16.13 1.17 -7.06
CA SER A 126 16.55 0.26 -6.02
C SER A 126 17.23 0.99 -4.86
N TYR A 127 17.12 0.40 -3.67
CA TYR A 127 17.85 0.86 -2.48
C TYR A 127 18.26 -0.34 -1.62
N THR A 128 19.33 -0.16 -0.85
CA THR A 128 19.88 -1.19 0.03
C THR A 128 19.93 -0.67 1.45
N VAL A 129 19.49 -1.50 2.40
CA VAL A 129 19.50 -1.19 3.85
C VAL A 129 20.23 -2.26 4.64
N PRO A 130 20.94 -1.90 5.72
CA PRO A 130 21.33 -2.87 6.75
C PRO A 130 20.10 -3.58 7.33
N TYR A 131 20.22 -4.88 7.61
CA TYR A 131 19.10 -5.70 8.08
C TYR A 131 18.48 -5.17 9.39
N ASP A 132 19.32 -4.69 10.31
CA ASP A 132 18.88 -4.13 11.60
C ASP A 132 18.35 -2.69 11.51
N GLU A 133 18.48 -2.05 10.34
CA GLU A 133 18.02 -0.68 10.05
C GLU A 133 16.77 -0.68 9.16
N GLN A 134 16.12 -1.85 8.98
CA GLN A 134 14.85 -1.92 8.28
C GLN A 134 13.79 -1.10 9.03
N VAL A 135 13.18 -0.18 8.30
CA VAL A 135 12.12 0.69 8.83
C VAL A 135 10.78 0.03 8.57
N ARG A 136 9.99 -0.15 9.64
CA ARG A 136 8.59 -0.56 9.53
C ARG A 136 7.72 0.63 9.11
N ALA A 137 6.67 0.35 8.35
CA ALA A 137 5.75 1.38 7.86
C ALA A 137 5.07 2.21 8.99
N ASP A 138 5.03 1.67 10.21
CA ASP A 138 4.43 2.28 11.41
C ASP A 138 5.37 3.21 12.19
N THR A 139 6.69 3.21 11.89
CA THR A 139 7.70 3.84 12.77
C THR A 139 8.27 5.17 12.29
N THR A 140 8.26 5.46 10.99
CA THR A 140 8.68 6.78 10.48
C THR A 140 7.85 7.19 9.27
N GLY A 141 7.35 8.42 9.30
CA GLY A 141 6.56 9.02 8.23
C GLY A 141 7.30 9.13 6.90
N SER A 142 6.49 9.22 5.84
CA SER A 142 6.80 9.71 4.49
C SER A 142 7.86 9.04 3.61
N ASP A 143 8.87 8.38 4.15
CA ASP A 143 10.10 8.17 3.36
C ASP A 143 10.13 6.85 2.58
N TYR A 144 9.25 5.89 2.89
CA TYR A 144 9.15 4.59 2.21
C TYR A 144 7.81 4.46 1.51
N ARG A 145 7.74 4.94 0.27
CA ARG A 145 6.50 4.99 -0.50
C ARG A 145 6.69 4.43 -1.88
N VAL A 146 5.64 3.81 -2.41
CA VAL A 146 5.51 3.60 -3.84
C VAL A 146 4.61 4.67 -4.39
N TYR A 147 5.07 5.28 -5.47
CA TYR A 147 4.33 6.26 -6.23
C TYR A 147 3.99 5.68 -7.59
N ALA A 148 2.81 5.99 -8.08
CA ALA A 148 2.34 5.71 -9.41
C ALA A 148 1.80 7.00 -10.04
N ASN A 149 2.12 7.21 -11.30
CA ASN A 149 1.50 8.22 -12.13
C ASN A 149 0.77 7.54 -13.28
N ALA A 150 -0.44 7.98 -13.55
CA ALA A 150 -1.18 7.56 -14.73
C ALA A 150 -1.90 8.74 -15.38
N PRO A 151 -2.18 8.66 -16.70
CA PRO A 151 -2.99 9.66 -17.38
C PRO A 151 -4.31 9.89 -16.65
N LEU A 152 -4.71 11.15 -16.51
CA LEU A 152 -5.94 11.51 -15.84
C LEU A 152 -7.15 11.07 -16.69
N GLY A 153 -7.85 10.04 -16.22
CA GLY A 153 -9.10 9.56 -16.82
C GLY A 153 -10.27 10.52 -16.64
N ASP A 154 -11.30 10.37 -17.47
CA ASP A 154 -12.47 11.27 -17.48
C ASP A 154 -13.25 11.27 -16.16
N GLU A 155 -13.37 10.11 -15.50
CA GLU A 155 -14.04 10.01 -14.20
C GLU A 155 -13.31 10.82 -13.13
N MET A 156 -12.01 10.59 -12.96
CA MET A 156 -11.19 11.35 -12.00
C MET A 156 -11.15 12.84 -12.35
N ARG A 157 -11.09 13.19 -13.64
CA ARG A 157 -11.16 14.60 -14.10
C ARG A 157 -12.48 15.24 -13.68
N GLY A 158 -13.61 14.55 -13.86
CA GLY A 158 -14.92 15.04 -13.46
C GLY A 158 -15.08 15.18 -11.94
N LEU A 159 -14.47 14.29 -11.15
CA LEU A 159 -14.43 14.42 -9.69
C LEU A 159 -13.61 15.63 -9.26
N LEU A 160 -12.41 15.80 -9.81
CA LEU A 160 -11.53 16.93 -9.51
C LEU A 160 -12.16 18.28 -9.87
N ALA A 161 -12.89 18.35 -10.98
CA ALA A 161 -13.62 19.55 -11.38
C ALA A 161 -14.72 19.91 -10.35
N GLN A 162 -15.50 18.93 -9.90
CA GLN A 162 -16.51 19.14 -8.85
C GLN A 162 -15.89 19.55 -7.51
N MET A 163 -14.76 18.94 -7.13
CA MET A 163 -14.02 19.33 -5.92
C MET A 163 -13.50 20.76 -6.03
N GLN A 164 -13.00 21.16 -7.20
CA GLN A 164 -12.55 22.53 -7.43
C GLN A 164 -13.71 23.53 -7.37
N ASP A 165 -14.82 23.26 -8.05
CA ASP A 165 -16.01 24.12 -8.03
C ASP A 165 -16.55 24.31 -6.59
N LEU A 166 -16.59 23.22 -5.82
CA LEU A 166 -17.02 23.25 -4.42
C LEU A 166 -16.02 24.02 -3.54
N HIS A 167 -14.71 23.83 -3.75
CA HIS A 167 -13.67 24.56 -3.05
C HIS A 167 -13.73 26.07 -3.34
N ASP A 168 -13.96 26.45 -4.58
CA ASP A 168 -14.11 27.86 -4.99
C ASP A 168 -15.38 28.48 -4.38
N ALA A 169 -16.48 27.74 -4.34
CA ALA A 169 -17.72 28.16 -3.69
C ALA A 169 -17.54 28.35 -2.17
N ILE A 170 -16.81 27.45 -1.49
CA ILE A 170 -16.48 27.58 -0.06
C ILE A 170 -15.56 28.79 0.18
N SER A 171 -14.51 28.92 -0.64
CA SER A 171 -13.49 29.96 -0.47
C SER A 171 -14.00 31.38 -0.73
N THR A 172 -15.12 31.50 -1.43
CA THR A 172 -15.80 32.77 -1.71
C THR A 172 -16.93 33.10 -0.73
N GLY A 173 -17.28 32.18 0.18
CA GLY A 173 -18.34 32.31 1.18
C GLY A 173 -17.84 32.60 2.60
N ASP A 174 -18.77 32.50 3.56
CA ASP A 174 -18.46 32.42 5.00
C ASP A 174 -17.87 31.02 5.35
N GLU A 175 -17.82 30.64 6.64
CA GLU A 175 -17.43 29.30 7.06
C GLU A 175 -18.21 28.19 6.30
N PRO A 176 -17.56 27.10 5.87
CA PRO A 176 -18.21 26.03 5.11
C PRO A 176 -19.33 25.36 5.92
N SER A 177 -20.47 25.11 5.28
CA SER A 177 -21.58 24.37 5.90
C SER A 177 -21.25 22.90 6.10
N GLU A 178 -21.94 22.23 7.02
CA GLU A 178 -21.81 20.76 7.21
C GLU A 178 -22.10 19.99 5.92
N ASP A 179 -23.11 20.42 5.13
CA ASP A 179 -23.42 19.81 3.84
C ASP A 179 -22.27 19.95 2.84
N GLN A 180 -21.60 21.11 2.80
CA GLN A 180 -20.45 21.35 1.92
C GLN A 180 -19.23 20.52 2.35
N LEU A 181 -18.98 20.41 3.65
CA LEU A 181 -17.93 19.55 4.19
C LEU A 181 -18.20 18.07 3.90
N GLY A 182 -19.45 17.63 4.06
CA GLY A 182 -19.89 16.27 3.73
C GLY A 182 -19.73 15.96 2.25
N GLN A 183 -20.13 16.88 1.37
CA GLN A 183 -19.97 16.73 -0.08
C GLN A 183 -18.49 16.68 -0.49
N MET A 184 -17.64 17.50 0.12
CA MET A 184 -16.19 17.47 -0.13
C MET A 184 -15.58 16.13 0.29
N ALA A 185 -16.00 15.59 1.44
CA ALA A 185 -15.56 14.28 1.93
C ALA A 185 -15.99 13.16 0.96
N GLU A 186 -17.26 13.15 0.52
CA GLU A 186 -17.77 12.14 -0.43
C GLU A 186 -17.01 12.17 -1.76
N LEU A 187 -16.74 13.36 -2.30
CA LEU A 187 -15.95 13.52 -3.53
C LEU A 187 -14.51 13.04 -3.34
N SER A 188 -13.91 13.35 -2.18
CA SER A 188 -12.56 12.89 -1.83
C SER A 188 -12.48 11.36 -1.71
N ASP A 189 -13.50 10.72 -1.12
CA ASP A 189 -13.56 9.26 -0.98
C ASP A 189 -13.69 8.58 -2.34
N ARG A 190 -14.57 9.09 -3.21
CA ARG A 190 -14.68 8.63 -4.60
C ARG A 190 -13.38 8.80 -5.37
N GLY A 191 -12.71 9.95 -5.22
CA GLY A 191 -11.39 10.20 -5.81
C GLY A 191 -10.33 9.22 -5.32
N SER A 192 -10.40 8.84 -4.04
CA SER A 192 -9.50 7.84 -3.43
C SER A 192 -9.72 6.44 -4.00
N VAL A 193 -10.97 6.07 -4.32
CA VAL A 193 -11.27 4.80 -5.02
C VAL A 193 -10.71 4.83 -6.45
N CYS A 194 -10.91 5.90 -7.23
CA CYS A 194 -10.31 6.02 -8.56
C CYS A 194 -8.78 5.98 -8.52
N ALA A 195 -8.16 6.65 -7.54
CA ALA A 195 -6.73 6.64 -7.34
C ALA A 195 -6.21 5.23 -6.97
N LEU A 196 -6.98 4.45 -6.21
CA LEU A 196 -6.64 3.07 -5.89
C LEU A 196 -6.57 2.19 -7.15
N GLU A 197 -7.48 2.37 -8.10
CA GLU A 197 -7.48 1.63 -9.37
C GLU A 197 -6.27 1.96 -10.25
N VAL A 198 -5.85 3.23 -10.25
CA VAL A 198 -4.60 3.68 -10.90
C VAL A 198 -3.40 2.96 -10.30
N LEU A 199 -3.27 2.99 -8.97
CA LEU A 199 -2.17 2.33 -8.28
C LEU A 199 -2.19 0.82 -8.53
N ALA A 200 -3.38 0.21 -8.55
CA ALA A 200 -3.54 -1.21 -8.81
C ALA A 200 -3.01 -1.60 -10.20
N THR A 201 -3.41 -0.85 -11.22
CA THR A 201 -2.98 -1.08 -12.61
C THR A 201 -1.46 -1.04 -12.74
N GLU A 202 -0.81 -0.06 -12.10
CA GLU A 202 0.65 0.07 -12.16
C GLU A 202 1.37 -0.97 -11.29
N LEU A 203 0.82 -1.35 -10.14
CA LEU A 203 1.39 -2.41 -9.30
C LEU A 203 1.33 -3.79 -9.97
N GLU A 204 0.21 -4.15 -10.61
CA GLU A 204 0.03 -5.46 -11.27
C GLU A 204 0.99 -5.67 -12.45
N ARG A 205 1.53 -4.58 -13.01
CA ARG A 205 2.54 -4.61 -14.08
C ARG A 205 3.97 -4.65 -13.55
N ALA A 206 4.17 -4.39 -12.26
CA ALA A 206 5.47 -4.39 -11.61
C ALA A 206 5.73 -5.70 -10.86
N THR A 207 7.01 -6.02 -10.71
CA THR A 207 7.52 -7.11 -9.88
C THR A 207 8.40 -6.52 -8.80
N LEU A 208 8.10 -6.83 -7.55
CA LEU A 208 8.98 -6.52 -6.43
C LEU A 208 10.12 -7.54 -6.41
N VAL A 209 11.36 -7.07 -6.43
CA VAL A 209 12.55 -7.91 -6.30
C VAL A 209 13.30 -7.54 -5.04
N MET A 210 13.67 -8.56 -4.28
CA MET A 210 14.33 -8.43 -3.00
C MET A 210 15.55 -9.33 -2.96
N THR A 211 16.71 -8.78 -2.63
CA THR A 211 17.96 -9.53 -2.52
C THR A 211 18.53 -9.36 -1.13
N ALA A 212 18.69 -10.47 -0.42
CA ALA A 212 19.40 -10.53 0.85
C ALA A 212 20.86 -10.92 0.62
N ASP A 213 21.79 -10.12 1.14
CA ASP A 213 23.18 -10.53 1.29
C ASP A 213 23.41 -11.01 2.72
N PHE A 214 23.99 -12.20 2.86
CA PHE A 214 24.24 -12.81 4.16
C PHE A 214 25.67 -12.54 4.66
N SER A 215 25.87 -12.75 5.96
CA SER A 215 27.15 -12.54 6.64
C SER A 215 28.27 -13.46 6.17
N ASP A 216 27.95 -14.60 5.57
CA ASP A 216 28.94 -15.51 4.97
C ASP A 216 29.33 -15.16 3.53
N GLY A 217 28.75 -14.09 2.98
CA GLY A 217 29.00 -13.60 1.61
C GLY A 217 28.11 -14.24 0.55
N SER A 218 27.24 -15.19 0.90
CA SER A 218 26.18 -15.67 -0.01
C SER A 218 25.07 -14.64 -0.16
N ALA A 219 24.26 -14.78 -1.21
CA ALA A 219 23.09 -13.95 -1.45
C ALA A 219 21.89 -14.80 -1.88
N GLN A 220 20.68 -14.35 -1.54
CA GLN A 220 19.42 -14.94 -2.00
C GLN A 220 18.55 -13.84 -2.58
N THR A 221 17.93 -14.10 -3.73
CA THR A 221 16.96 -13.19 -4.36
C THR A 221 15.59 -13.82 -4.34
N LYS A 222 14.56 -12.99 -4.14
CA LYS A 222 13.15 -13.38 -4.24
C LYS A 222 12.40 -12.36 -5.07
N ARG A 223 11.41 -12.83 -5.82
CA ARG A 223 10.56 -12.00 -6.67
C ARG A 223 9.11 -12.18 -6.28
N TYR A 224 8.35 -11.10 -6.32
CA TYR A 224 6.94 -11.09 -5.96
C TYR A 224 6.13 -10.33 -6.99
N ALA A 225 5.05 -10.95 -7.47
CA ALA A 225 4.04 -10.29 -8.29
C ALA A 225 2.94 -9.72 -7.40
N PHE A 226 2.44 -8.53 -7.75
CA PHE A 226 1.26 -7.93 -7.13
C PHE A 226 -0.01 -8.37 -7.86
N SER A 227 -1.09 -8.56 -7.12
CA SER A 227 -2.43 -8.68 -7.68
C SER A 227 -3.47 -8.03 -6.79
N THR A 228 -4.57 -7.57 -7.38
CA THR A 228 -5.73 -7.09 -6.62
C THR A 228 -6.52 -8.24 -6.00
N ARG A 229 -7.14 -7.99 -4.84
CA ARG A 229 -8.15 -8.88 -4.26
C ARG A 229 -9.47 -8.70 -5.01
N GLU A 230 -10.23 -9.78 -5.16
CA GLU A 230 -11.60 -9.67 -5.67
C GLU A 230 -12.41 -8.65 -4.85
N GLY A 231 -13.04 -7.69 -5.55
CA GLY A 231 -13.82 -6.63 -4.94
C GLY A 231 -13.00 -5.57 -4.18
N TYR A 232 -11.68 -5.45 -4.41
CA TYR A 232 -10.82 -4.51 -3.68
C TYR A 232 -11.36 -3.07 -3.67
N ALA A 233 -11.87 -2.57 -4.80
CA ALA A 233 -12.44 -1.22 -4.88
C ALA A 233 -13.67 -1.04 -3.97
N GLN A 234 -14.60 -2.02 -3.96
CA GLN A 234 -15.77 -2.00 -3.11
C GLN A 234 -15.40 -2.13 -1.62
N ILE A 235 -14.44 -3.00 -1.31
CA ILE A 235 -13.92 -3.16 0.06
C ILE A 235 -13.34 -1.83 0.55
N TYR A 236 -12.59 -1.12 -0.29
CA TYR A 236 -12.02 0.17 0.07
C TYR A 236 -13.09 1.25 0.22
N ALA A 237 -14.06 1.32 -0.70
CA ALA A 237 -15.17 2.26 -0.60
C ALA A 237 -15.97 2.07 0.70
N SER A 238 -16.32 0.83 1.07
CA SER A 238 -17.01 0.54 2.33
C SER A 238 -16.15 0.87 3.56
N HIS A 239 -14.83 0.73 3.46
CA HIS A 239 -13.92 1.11 4.54
C HIS A 239 -13.89 2.63 4.76
N LEU A 240 -13.85 3.42 3.69
CA LEU A 240 -13.92 4.88 3.76
C LEU A 240 -15.26 5.34 4.36
N GLU A 241 -16.37 4.75 3.93
CA GLU A 241 -17.70 5.02 4.48
C GLU A 241 -17.81 4.69 5.97
N GLU A 242 -17.26 3.55 6.40
CA GLU A 242 -17.22 3.19 7.82
C GLU A 242 -16.33 4.16 8.61
N MET A 243 -15.17 4.54 8.07
CA MET A 243 -14.29 5.53 8.71
C MET A 243 -14.95 6.89 8.89
N ALA A 244 -15.68 7.36 7.87
CA ALA A 244 -16.34 8.67 7.89
C ALA A 244 -17.49 8.74 8.92
N SER A 245 -18.15 7.62 9.20
CA SER A 245 -19.28 7.53 10.13
C SER A 245 -18.92 7.01 11.53
N ALA A 246 -17.67 6.58 11.74
CA ALA A 246 -17.21 6.00 12.98
C ALA A 246 -16.91 7.04 14.07
N GLU A 247 -17.17 6.66 15.32
CA GLU A 247 -16.67 7.38 16.49
C GLU A 247 -15.12 7.43 16.49
N PRO A 248 -14.49 8.45 17.11
CA PRO A 248 -13.04 8.68 16.99
C PRO A 248 -12.17 7.46 17.29
N GLU A 249 -12.48 6.68 18.32
CA GLU A 249 -11.72 5.47 18.67
C GLU A 249 -11.85 4.36 17.60
N ARG A 250 -13.03 4.24 16.98
CA ARG A 250 -13.28 3.27 15.91
C ARG A 250 -12.64 3.73 14.60
N ALA A 251 -12.77 5.01 14.26
CA ALA A 251 -12.08 5.59 13.11
C ALA A 251 -10.56 5.39 13.22
N GLU A 252 -10.02 5.53 14.44
CA GLU A 252 -8.62 5.28 14.70
C GLU A 252 -8.21 3.81 14.53
N ALA A 253 -9.03 2.91 15.03
CA ALA A 253 -8.82 1.47 14.85
C ALA A 253 -8.89 1.06 13.38
N LEU A 254 -9.79 1.66 12.60
CA LEU A 254 -9.91 1.44 11.16
C LEU A 254 -8.69 1.97 10.40
N ARG A 255 -8.24 3.17 10.73
CA ARG A 255 -7.06 3.80 10.13
C ARG A 255 -5.77 3.02 10.38
N THR A 256 -5.62 2.47 11.58
CA THR A 256 -4.44 1.67 11.98
C THR A 256 -4.53 0.20 11.54
N ASN A 257 -5.71 -0.25 11.07
CA ASN A 257 -5.94 -1.61 10.59
C ASN A 257 -6.84 -1.60 9.35
N PRO A 258 -6.34 -1.11 8.21
CA PRO A 258 -7.12 -0.99 6.99
C PRO A 258 -7.39 -2.36 6.35
N PRO A 259 -8.34 -2.44 5.41
CA PRO A 259 -8.60 -3.65 4.66
C PRO A 259 -7.40 -4.07 3.82
N SER A 260 -7.33 -5.36 3.58
CA SER A 260 -6.39 -5.94 2.63
C SER A 260 -6.95 -5.87 1.21
N LEU A 261 -6.34 -5.00 0.39
CA LEU A 261 -6.81 -4.69 -0.96
C LEU A 261 -6.02 -5.42 -2.05
N PHE A 262 -4.79 -5.79 -1.75
CA PHE A 262 -3.86 -6.43 -2.68
C PHE A 262 -3.27 -7.71 -2.08
N CYS A 263 -2.69 -8.50 -2.96
CA CYS A 263 -1.96 -9.73 -2.69
C CYS A 263 -0.55 -9.62 -3.28
N LEU A 264 0.43 -10.20 -2.59
CA LEU A 264 1.73 -10.56 -3.16
C LEU A 264 1.76 -12.06 -3.41
N THR A 265 2.43 -12.49 -4.47
CA THR A 265 2.72 -13.91 -4.78
C THR A 265 4.21 -14.07 -5.03
N GLU A 266 4.90 -14.89 -4.22
CA GLU A 266 6.31 -15.26 -4.48
C GLU A 266 6.39 -16.06 -5.78
N LEU A 267 7.21 -15.59 -6.73
CA LEU A 267 7.44 -16.23 -8.01
C LEU A 267 8.51 -17.31 -7.84
N ALA A 268 8.27 -18.49 -8.41
CA ALA A 268 9.27 -19.54 -8.47
C ALA A 268 10.47 -19.09 -9.33
N GLU A 269 11.68 -19.38 -8.87
CA GLU A 269 12.92 -19.18 -9.64
C GLU A 269 13.03 -20.14 -10.84
#